data_AF-A0AAU2U5H7-F1
#
_entry.id   AF-A0AAU2U5H7-F1
#
_cell.length_a   1.000
_cell.length_b   1.000
_cell.length_c   1.000
_cell.angle_alpha   90.00
_cell.angle_beta   90.00
_cell.angle_gamma   90.00
#
_symmetry.space_group_name_H-M   'P 1'
#
loop_
_entity.id
_entity.type
_entity.pdbx_description
1 polymer ?
#
loop_
_entity_poly.entity_id
_entity_poly.type
_entity_poly.pdbx_seq_one_letter_code
_entity_poly.pdbx_strand_id
1 'polypeptide(L)'
;MEIKISGGHVRRVPGADAPMNALAIQARKVANFLPLSVRRAGADIVHNVDDKYTGIRVNTKRGPVVLEMPTGDANYRLVHQLPEPNEDGRTEVEMRHFPQIYKPQGIAHILGEFLQSRGFLS
;
A
#
# COMPACT_ATOMS: atom_id res chain seq x y z
N MET A 1 4.17 10.56 -0.66
CA MET A 1 5.64 10.57 -0.47
C MET A 1 6.15 9.13 -0.55
N GLU A 2 7.46 8.87 -0.41
CA GLU A 2 8.01 7.51 -0.30
C GLU A 2 8.70 7.29 1.05
N ILE A 3 8.49 6.12 1.64
CA ILE A 3 9.10 5.70 2.90
C ILE A 3 9.79 4.35 2.72
N LYS A 4 10.91 4.15 3.42
CA LYS A 4 11.64 2.89 3.49
C LYS A 4 11.65 2.42 4.93
N ILE A 5 11.35 1.14 5.13
CA ILE A 5 11.43 0.47 6.43
C ILE A 5 12.60 -0.51 6.34
N SER A 6 13.57 -0.36 7.22
CA SER A 6 14.73 -1.26 7.30
C SER A 6 15.32 -1.28 8.71
N GLY A 7 15.55 -2.46 9.26
CA GLY A 7 16.09 -2.64 10.61
C GLY A 7 15.17 -2.06 11.69
N GLY A 8 13.84 -2.11 11.49
CA GLY A 8 12.86 -1.53 12.41
C GLY A 8 12.78 0.00 12.37
N HIS A 9 13.50 0.66 11.46
CA HIS A 9 13.49 2.11 11.32
C HIS A 9 12.72 2.56 10.10
N VAL A 10 11.80 3.51 10.29
CA VAL A 10 11.07 4.19 9.21
C VAL A 10 11.87 5.43 8.78
N ARG A 11 12.26 5.48 7.50
CA ARG A 11 12.95 6.63 6.91
C ARG A 11 12.15 7.18 5.73
N ARG A 12 11.97 8.51 5.68
CA ARG A 12 11.49 9.18 4.47
C ARG A 12 12.58 9.11 3.42
N VAL A 13 12.20 8.80 2.18
CA VAL A 13 13.14 8.72 1.08
C VAL A 13 12.85 9.89 0.12
N PRO A 14 13.75 10.89 0.03
CA PRO A 14 13.64 11.92 -1.00
C PRO A 14 13.75 11.28 -2.38
N GLY A 15 13.07 11.84 -3.38
CA GLY A 15 12.88 11.19 -4.69
C GLY A 15 14.15 10.74 -5.43
N ALA A 16 15.32 11.30 -5.13
CA ALA A 16 16.61 10.88 -5.69
C ALA A 16 17.16 9.58 -5.07
N ASP A 17 16.84 9.32 -3.80
CA ASP A 17 17.29 8.13 -3.04
C ASP A 17 16.25 7.01 -3.06
N ALA A 18 15.12 7.24 -3.71
CA ALA A 18 13.99 6.33 -3.75
C ALA A 18 14.36 5.08 -4.57
N PRO A 19 14.04 3.86 -4.09
CA PRO A 19 14.36 2.64 -4.82
C PRO A 19 13.86 2.70 -6.28
N MET A 20 14.73 2.39 -7.24
CA MET A 20 14.42 2.40 -8.67
C MET A 20 14.23 0.97 -9.20
N ASN A 21 13.55 0.13 -8.42
CA ASN A 21 13.22 -1.25 -8.83
C ASN A 21 11.87 -1.31 -9.56
N ALA A 22 11.57 -2.45 -10.20
CA ALA A 22 10.34 -2.63 -10.97
C ALA A 22 9.07 -2.42 -10.11
N LEU A 23 9.09 -2.90 -8.87
CA LEU A 23 7.97 -2.77 -7.92
C LEU A 23 7.71 -1.31 -7.53
N ALA A 24 8.77 -0.53 -7.31
CA ALA A 24 8.70 0.90 -7.01
C ALA A 24 8.11 1.66 -8.20
N ILE A 25 8.55 1.35 -9.42
CA ILE A 25 8.00 1.95 -10.64
C ILE A 25 6.51 1.62 -10.78
N GLN A 26 6.11 0.38 -10.50
CA GLN A 26 4.71 -0.05 -10.52
C GLN A 26 3.88 0.66 -9.46
N ALA A 27 4.37 0.76 -8.22
CA ALA A 27 3.72 1.49 -7.15
C ALA A 27 3.53 2.97 -7.51
N ARG A 28 4.56 3.63 -8.07
CA ARG A 28 4.48 5.02 -8.57
C ARG A 28 3.42 5.17 -9.68
N LYS A 29 3.38 4.23 -10.63
CA LYS A 29 2.36 4.23 -11.70
C LYS A 29 0.96 4.16 -11.12
N VAL A 30 0.70 3.26 -10.17
CA VAL A 30 -0.61 3.16 -9.51
C VAL A 30 -0.89 4.43 -8.69
N ALA A 31 0.09 4.93 -7.94
CA ALA A 31 -0.03 6.12 -7.10
C ALA A 31 -0.47 7.36 -7.89
N ASN A 32 0.02 7.52 -9.12
CA ASN A 32 -0.36 8.63 -10.00
C ASN A 32 -1.85 8.65 -10.38
N PHE A 33 -2.50 7.49 -10.38
CA PHE A 33 -3.93 7.36 -10.72
C PHE A 33 -4.84 7.30 -9.50
N LEU A 34 -4.30 7.43 -8.28
CA LEU A 34 -5.13 7.42 -7.08
C LEU A 34 -6.18 8.53 -7.12
N PRO A 35 -7.42 8.27 -6.69
CA PRO A 35 -8.42 9.32 -6.57
C PRO A 35 -8.00 10.36 -5.51
N LEU A 36 -8.49 11.59 -5.66
CA LEU A 36 -8.14 12.71 -4.77
C LEU A 36 -8.41 12.40 -3.29
N SER A 37 -9.48 11.67 -2.99
CA SER A 37 -9.85 11.25 -1.64
C SER A 37 -8.74 10.43 -0.98
N VAL A 38 -8.17 9.45 -1.71
CA VAL A 38 -7.08 8.60 -1.22
C VAL A 38 -5.78 9.39 -1.07
N ARG A 39 -5.49 10.32 -2.00
CA ARG A 39 -4.30 11.18 -1.88
C ARG A 39 -4.39 12.07 -0.63
N ARG A 40 -5.56 12.64 -0.34
CA ARG A 40 -5.80 13.47 0.84
C ARG A 40 -5.72 12.70 2.15
N ALA A 41 -6.04 11.40 2.14
CA ALA A 41 -5.86 10.52 3.28
C ALA A 41 -4.37 10.19 3.59
N GLY A 42 -3.42 10.75 2.85
CA GLY A 42 -1.99 10.56 3.11
C GLY A 42 -1.48 9.24 2.57
N ALA A 43 -1.73 8.96 1.28
CA ALA A 43 -1.17 7.82 0.59
C ALA A 43 0.33 7.98 0.34
N ASP A 44 1.12 7.02 0.83
CA ASP A 44 2.57 6.96 0.70
C ASP A 44 3.01 5.64 0.07
N ILE A 45 4.05 5.68 -0.75
CA ILE A 45 4.68 4.47 -1.27
C ILE A 45 5.63 3.95 -0.20
N VAL A 46 5.53 2.66 0.13
CA VAL A 46 6.32 2.01 1.16
C VAL A 46 7.23 0.97 0.53
N HIS A 47 8.50 1.00 0.91
CA HIS A 47 9.50 -0.02 0.59
C HIS A 47 9.91 -0.68 1.90
N ASN A 48 9.23 -1.77 2.26
CA ASN A 48 9.54 -2.51 3.47
C ASN A 48 10.58 -3.59 3.16
N VAL A 49 11.83 -3.35 3.56
CA VAL A 49 12.93 -4.29 3.38
C VAL A 49 12.84 -5.43 4.40
N ASP A 50 12.30 -5.15 5.59
CA ASP A 50 12.19 -6.11 6.69
C ASP A 50 11.17 -7.21 6.32
N ASP A 51 9.98 -6.80 5.87
CA ASP A 51 8.91 -7.71 5.43
C ASP A 51 8.93 -8.00 3.91
N LYS A 52 9.97 -7.53 3.21
CA LYS A 52 10.24 -7.77 1.79
C LYS A 52 9.09 -7.43 0.82
N TYR A 53 8.36 -6.34 1.07
CA TYR A 53 7.32 -5.86 0.16
C TYR A 53 7.51 -4.42 -0.27
N THR A 54 6.91 -4.07 -1.40
CA THR A 54 6.74 -2.68 -1.85
C THR A 54 5.26 -2.44 -2.11
N GLY A 55 4.73 -1.30 -1.70
CA GLY A 55 3.30 -1.07 -1.78
C GLY A 55 2.89 0.39 -1.64
N ILE A 56 1.58 0.63 -1.65
CA ILE A 56 0.97 1.93 -1.34
C ILE A 56 0.26 1.79 0.00
N ARG A 57 0.73 2.52 1.01
CA ARG A 57 0.11 2.61 2.33
C ARG A 57 -0.74 3.85 2.43
N VAL A 58 -1.96 3.68 2.89
CA VAL A 58 -2.90 4.77 3.20
C VAL A 58 -3.12 4.76 4.70
N ASN A 59 -2.75 5.83 5.37
CA ASN A 59 -2.94 5.94 6.82
C ASN A 59 -4.39 6.34 7.11
N THR A 60 -5.20 5.38 7.56
CA THR A 60 -6.62 5.59 7.87
C THR A 60 -6.83 5.72 9.38
N LYS A 61 -8.00 6.24 9.80
CA LYS A 61 -8.36 6.33 11.23
C LYS A 61 -8.43 4.97 11.94
N ARG A 62 -8.67 3.88 11.20
CA ARG A 62 -8.80 2.52 11.74
C ARG A 62 -7.51 1.70 11.62
N GLY A 63 -6.41 2.37 11.31
CA GLY A 63 -5.12 1.74 11.04
C GLY A 63 -4.74 1.81 9.55
N PRO A 64 -3.46 1.57 9.22
CA PRO A 64 -2.99 1.66 7.85
C PRO A 64 -3.56 0.55 6.96
N VAL A 65 -3.93 0.90 5.73
CA VAL A 65 -4.25 -0.06 4.68
C VAL A 65 -3.14 -0.02 3.64
N VAL A 66 -2.57 -1.17 3.32
CA VAL A 66 -1.45 -1.34 2.40
C VAL A 66 -1.91 -2.12 1.17
N LEU A 67 -1.73 -1.53 -0.01
CA LEU A 67 -1.77 -2.24 -1.27
C LEU A 67 -0.36 -2.73 -1.59
N GLU A 68 -0.12 -4.03 -1.44
CA GLU A 68 1.15 -4.66 -1.81
C GLU A 68 1.22 -4.87 -3.32
N MET A 69 2.37 -4.51 -3.90
CA MET A 69 2.66 -4.81 -5.29
C MET A 69 2.99 -6.30 -5.43
N PRO A 70 2.47 -6.96 -6.46
CA PRO A 70 2.74 -8.37 -6.72
C PRO A 70 4.21 -8.58 -7.07
N THR A 71 4.79 -9.67 -6.57
CA THR A 71 6.13 -10.12 -6.96
C THR A 71 6.01 -11.37 -7.82
N GLY A 72 6.65 -11.41 -8.98
CA GLY A 72 6.52 -12.50 -9.94
C GLY A 72 5.08 -12.62 -10.45
N ASP A 73 4.50 -13.82 -10.38
CA ASP A 73 3.13 -14.13 -10.83
C ASP A 73 2.06 -13.96 -9.72
N ALA A 74 2.43 -13.39 -8.57
CA ALA A 74 1.52 -13.22 -7.44
C ALA A 74 0.38 -12.22 -7.73
N ASN A 75 -0.68 -12.25 -6.93
CA ASN A 75 -1.75 -11.26 -7.00
C ASN A 75 -1.38 -9.98 -6.23
N TYR A 76 -2.03 -8.87 -6.55
CA TYR A 76 -2.04 -7.71 -5.66
C TYR A 76 -2.79 -8.08 -4.37
N ARG A 77 -2.34 -7.54 -3.24
CA ARG A 77 -2.95 -7.80 -1.93
C ARG A 77 -3.28 -6.48 -1.25
N LEU A 78 -4.49 -6.37 -0.70
CA LEU A 78 -4.91 -5.31 0.20
C LEU A 78 -4.87 -5.85 1.62
N VAL A 79 -3.98 -5.30 2.41
CA VAL A 79 -3.72 -5.69 3.79
C VAL A 79 -4.10 -4.54 4.70
N HIS A 80 -4.90 -4.83 5.72
CA HIS A 80 -5.16 -3.89 6.81
C HIS A 80 -4.20 -4.20 7.95
N GLN A 81 -3.30 -3.27 8.24
CA GLN A 81 -2.42 -3.33 9.40
C GLN A 81 -3.20 -2.89 10.63
N LEU A 82 -3.34 -3.81 11.58
CA LEU A 82 -4.07 -3.56 12.82
C LEU A 82 -3.16 -2.79 13.80
N PRO A 83 -3.69 -1.77 14.50
CA PRO A 83 -2.92 -1.07 15.52
C PRO A 83 -2.63 -1.96 16.73
N GLU A 84 -3.50 -2.93 17.01
CA GLU A 84 -3.36 -3.93 18.07
C GLU A 84 -3.51 -5.33 17.46
N PRO A 85 -2.77 -6.34 17.97
CA PRO A 85 -2.92 -7.72 17.49
C PRO A 85 -4.36 -8.20 17.68
N ASN A 86 -4.88 -8.96 16.72
CA ASN A 86 -6.18 -9.61 16.87
C ASN A 86 -6.12 -10.75 17.91
N GLU A 87 -7.25 -11.43 18.16
CA GLU A 87 -7.35 -12.56 19.09
C GLU A 87 -6.36 -13.72 18.75
N ASP A 88 -5.94 -13.82 17.49
CA ASP A 88 -4.95 -14.79 17.01
C ASP A 88 -3.49 -14.27 17.07
N GLY A 89 -3.27 -13.07 17.63
CA GLY A 89 -1.96 -12.41 17.68
C GLY A 89 -1.46 -11.84 16.34
N ARG A 90 -2.32 -11.77 15.31
CA ARG A 90 -1.98 -11.21 14.00
C ARG A 90 -2.05 -9.69 14.03
N THR A 91 -1.02 -9.06 13.50
CA THR A 91 -0.93 -7.59 13.32
C THR A 91 -1.43 -7.13 11.95
N GLU A 92 -1.79 -8.06 11.07
CA GLU A 92 -2.20 -7.78 9.71
C GLU A 92 -3.32 -8.72 9.26
N VAL A 93 -4.29 -8.18 8.53
CA VAL A 93 -5.40 -8.93 7.95
C VAL A 93 -5.47 -8.66 6.45
N GLU A 94 -5.34 -9.71 5.65
CA GLU A 94 -5.61 -9.61 4.22
C GLU A 94 -7.12 -9.43 4.00
N MET A 95 -7.49 -8.33 3.36
CA MET A 95 -8.88 -7.95 3.12
C MET A 95 -9.36 -8.36 1.73
N ARG A 96 -8.46 -8.32 0.74
CA ARG A 96 -8.77 -8.61 -0.67
C ARG A 96 -7.48 -8.89 -1.43
N HIS A 97 -7.54 -9.79 -2.40
CA HIS A 97 -6.52 -9.90 -3.44
C HIS A 97 -7.15 -9.84 -4.83
N PHE A 98 -6.38 -9.45 -5.84
CA PHE A 98 -6.85 -9.40 -7.22
C PHE A 98 -5.71 -9.60 -8.24
N PRO A 99 -6.03 -10.15 -9.42
CA PRO A 99 -5.04 -10.52 -10.43
C PRO A 99 -4.31 -9.32 -11.06
N GLN A 100 -3.13 -9.60 -11.63
CA GLN A 100 -2.30 -8.59 -12.30
C GLN A 100 -2.81 -8.12 -13.67
N ILE A 101 -3.95 -8.67 -14.13
CA ILE A 101 -4.55 -8.35 -15.43
C ILE A 101 -5.00 -6.88 -15.56
N TYR A 102 -5.20 -6.21 -14.43
CA TYR A 102 -5.73 -4.86 -14.40
C TYR A 102 -4.63 -3.83 -14.63
N LYS A 103 -4.96 -2.81 -15.43
CA LYS A 103 -4.09 -1.66 -15.65
C LYS A 103 -3.95 -0.84 -14.35
N PRO A 104 -2.87 -0.04 -14.19
CA PRO A 104 -2.66 0.78 -12.98
C PRO A 104 -3.84 1.65 -12.57
N GLN A 105 -4.61 2.17 -13.54
CA GLN A 105 -5.83 2.95 -13.31
C GLN A 105 -6.91 2.11 -12.62
N GLY A 106 -7.11 0.87 -13.06
CA GLY A 106 -8.06 -0.06 -12.46
C GLY A 106 -7.66 -0.41 -11.03
N ILE A 107 -6.36 -0.60 -10.77
CA ILE A 107 -5.84 -0.85 -9.43
C ILE A 107 -6.10 0.33 -8.49
N ALA A 108 -5.80 1.54 -8.95
CA ALA A 108 -6.05 2.75 -8.20
C ALA A 108 -7.55 2.96 -7.90
N HIS A 109 -8.42 2.62 -8.86
CA HIS A 109 -9.86 2.65 -8.69
C HIS A 109 -10.33 1.63 -7.64
N ILE A 110 -9.89 0.37 -7.74
CA ILE A 110 -10.22 -0.71 -6.78
C ILE A 110 -9.80 -0.32 -5.36
N LEU A 111 -8.60 0.23 -5.19
CA LEU A 111 -8.13 0.70 -3.88
C LEU A 111 -9.02 1.83 -3.34
N GLY A 112 -9.34 2.83 -4.16
CA GLY A 112 -10.20 3.94 -3.75
C GLY A 112 -11.61 3.50 -3.38
N GLU A 113 -12.21 2.65 -4.21
CA GLU A 113 -13.54 2.08 -3.99
C GLU A 113 -13.57 1.22 -2.71
N PHE A 114 -12.55 0.41 -2.48
CA PHE A 114 -12.42 -0.38 -1.26
C PHE A 114 -12.34 0.50 -0.01
N LEU A 115 -11.48 1.53 -0.04
CA LEU A 115 -11.32 2.43 1.11
C LEU A 115 -12.58 3.25 1.40
N GLN A 116 -13.29 3.67 0.36
CA GLN A 116 -14.54 4.41 0.49
C GLN A 116 -15.69 3.52 0.99
N SER A 117 -15.91 2.36 0.37
CA SER A 117 -17.01 1.44 0.71
C SER A 117 -16.90 0.86 2.13
N ARG A 118 -15.68 0.67 2.63
CA ARG A 118 -15.42 0.16 3.98
C ARG A 118 -15.32 1.25 5.04
N GLY A 119 -15.56 2.52 4.68
CA GLY A 119 -15.54 3.66 5.61
C GLY A 119 -14.15 3.98 6.18
N PHE A 120 -13.09 3.67 5.43
CA PHE A 120 -11.72 4.05 5.80
C PHE A 120 -11.39 5.51 5.45
N LEU A 121 -12.09 6.07 4.45
CA LEU A 121 -12.01 7.48 4.08
C LEU A 121 -13.17 8.22 4.74
N SER A 122 -12.85 9.18 5.61
CA SER A 122 -13.82 10.07 6.30
C SER A 122 -13.58 11.51 5.90
#